data_AF-A0A968KW10-F1
#
_entry.id   AF-A0A968KW10-F1
#
_cell.length_a   1.000
_cell.length_b   1.000
_cell.length_c   1.000
_cell.angle_alpha   90.00
_cell.angle_beta   90.00
_cell.angle_gamma   90.00
#
_symmetry.space_group_name_H-M   'P 1'
#
loop_
_entity.id
_entity.type
_entity.pdbx_description
1 polymer ?
#
loop_
_entity_poly.entity_id
_entity_poly.type
_entity_poly.pdbx_seq_one_letter_code
_entity_poly.pdbx_strand_id
1 'polypeptide(L)'
;MSKLILLTSRKFFFVFMSTLLIQLVFLLYIDYVISSKYPGIKYLRETHLYMHIVFLVVYALMMHWLYASSKRVDRELMRMAKLAGTSAYNPQRVERILGQFGRHLNDILAQTLQLSEKRRLKIGAQKVLFDVMQEMVEPFLVIVDAGGIVLGHSSVARERLGLELQAGKYLGDIISDFEVKRYVAYFSTQSDTLSLGDYRCYPVYDESGVIHYVFVMDEGYNVQEHVQKSFDHGAQKSKIRRTFLSEENRF
;
A
#
# COMPACT_ATOMS: atom_id res chain seq x y z
N MET A 1 -7.48 -10.03 29.78
CA MET A 1 -6.98 -9.14 28.72
C MET A 1 -5.79 -8.36 29.25
N SER A 2 -4.56 -8.84 29.02
CA SER A 2 -3.35 -8.08 29.33
C SER A 2 -3.04 -7.20 28.12
N LYS A 3 -3.22 -5.87 28.24
CA LYS A 3 -2.73 -4.91 27.26
C LYS A 3 -1.21 -4.96 27.31
N LEU A 4 -0.62 -5.76 26.43
CA LEU A 4 0.83 -5.84 26.27
C LEU A 4 1.27 -4.55 25.57
N ILE A 5 1.55 -3.53 26.37
CA ILE A 5 2.05 -2.24 25.88
C ILE A 5 3.43 -2.52 25.28
N LEU A 6 3.51 -2.52 23.95
CA LEU A 6 4.75 -2.40 23.21
C LEU A 6 5.38 -1.04 23.55
N LEU A 7 6.10 -1.02 24.67
CA LEU A 7 6.94 0.11 25.06
C LEU A 7 8.12 0.11 24.11
N THR A 8 8.16 1.13 23.24
CA THR A 8 9.34 1.44 22.43
C THR A 8 10.56 1.54 23.34
N SER A 9 11.73 1.10 22.85
CA SER A 9 12.99 1.09 23.62
C SER A 9 13.28 2.40 24.35
N ARG A 10 12.94 3.55 23.74
CA ARG A 10 13.02 4.89 24.33
C ARG A 10 12.08 5.09 25.52
N LYS A 11 10.83 4.64 25.42
CA LYS A 11 9.84 4.74 26.51
C LYS A 11 10.20 3.81 27.67
N PHE A 12 10.71 2.61 27.38
CA PHE A 12 11.20 1.70 28.41
C PHE A 12 12.39 2.29 29.18
N PHE A 13 13.36 2.87 28.47
CA PHE A 13 14.49 3.57 29.08
C PHE A 13 14.05 4.77 29.92
N PHE A 14 13.10 5.57 29.41
CA PHE A 14 12.57 6.72 30.15
C PHE A 14 11.84 6.29 31.42
N VAL A 15 11.00 5.26 31.35
CA VAL A 15 10.34 4.70 32.54
C VAL A 15 11.40 4.21 33.51
N PHE A 16 12.38 3.41 33.07
CA PHE A 16 13.46 2.90 33.92
C PHE A 16 14.25 4.01 34.63
N MET A 17 14.66 5.05 33.89
CA MET A 17 15.39 6.19 34.44
C MET A 17 14.52 7.01 35.41
N SER A 18 13.24 7.18 35.11
CA SER A 18 12.29 7.84 36.01
C SER A 18 12.11 7.05 37.31
N THR A 19 11.95 5.72 37.25
CA THR A 19 11.85 4.89 38.46
C THR A 19 13.13 4.94 39.28
N LEU A 20 14.31 4.89 38.64
CA LEU A 20 15.60 5.02 39.32
C LEU A 20 15.74 6.38 40.02
N LEU A 21 15.34 7.46 39.36
CA LEU A 21 15.36 8.80 39.94
C LEU A 21 14.45 8.88 41.17
N ILE A 22 13.22 8.36 41.07
CA ILE A 22 12.27 8.34 42.20
C ILE A 22 12.84 7.52 43.36
N GLN A 23 13.44 6.37 43.10
CA GLN A 23 14.07 5.54 44.14
C GLN A 23 15.25 6.27 44.80
N LEU A 24 16.07 6.98 44.03
CA LEU A 24 17.21 7.74 44.56
C LEU A 24 16.75 8.91 45.43
N VAL A 25 15.75 9.67 44.99
CA VAL A 25 15.14 10.76 45.77
C VAL A 25 14.53 10.23 47.06
N PHE A 26 13.82 9.09 46.99
CA PHE A 26 13.25 8.44 48.16
C PHE A 26 14.33 8.00 49.16
N LEU A 27 15.44 7.45 48.68
CA LEU A 27 16.55 7.00 49.52
C LEU A 27 17.22 8.18 50.24
N LEU A 28 17.47 9.27 49.52
CA LEU A 28 18.01 10.51 50.11
C LEU A 28 17.04 11.12 51.14
N TYR A 29 15.73 11.09 50.86
CA TYR A 29 14.71 11.58 51.78
C TYR A 29 14.68 10.76 53.08
N ILE A 30 14.67 9.43 52.98
CA ILE A 30 14.69 8.55 54.16
C ILE A 30 15.98 8.72 54.95
N ASP A 31 17.13 8.83 54.27
CA ASP A 31 18.43 9.06 54.93
C ASP A 31 18.44 10.38 55.73
N TYR A 32 17.90 11.46 55.14
CA TYR A 32 17.73 12.75 55.81
C TYR A 32 16.80 12.65 57.03
N VAL A 33 15.66 11.97 56.91
CA VAL A 33 14.69 11.82 58.00
C VAL A 33 15.27 10.99 59.15
N ILE A 34 15.96 9.88 58.85
CA ILE A 34 16.59 9.03 59.87
C ILE A 34 17.74 9.78 60.54
N SER A 35 18.58 10.49 59.78
CA SER A 35 19.73 11.23 60.31
C SER A 35 19.32 12.43 61.18
N SER A 36 18.19 13.09 60.88
CA SER A 36 17.71 14.24 61.65
C SER A 36 16.94 13.84 62.92
N LYS A 37 16.18 12.74 62.88
CA LYS A 37 15.34 12.31 64.03
C LYS A 37 16.03 11.32 64.96
N TYR A 38 17.02 10.56 64.50
CA TYR A 38 17.62 9.46 65.28
C TYR A 38 19.16 9.37 65.09
N PRO A 39 19.93 10.38 65.55
CA PRO A 39 21.37 10.51 65.27
C PRO A 39 22.26 9.39 65.84
N GLY A 40 21.73 8.50 66.68
CA GLY A 40 22.49 7.40 67.31
C GLY A 40 22.28 6.01 66.71
N ILE A 41 21.37 5.84 65.75
CA ILE A 41 20.93 4.50 65.33
C ILE A 41 21.56 4.06 64.00
N LYS A 42 22.87 3.79 64.04
CA LYS A 42 23.66 3.37 62.87
C LYS A 42 23.13 2.08 62.21
N TYR A 43 22.70 1.11 63.02
CA TYR A 43 22.22 -0.19 62.55
C TYR A 43 20.97 -0.13 61.66
N LEU A 44 20.00 0.74 62.00
CA LEU A 44 18.78 0.93 61.20
C LEU A 44 19.09 1.55 59.83
N ARG A 45 20.04 2.48 59.78
CA ARG A 45 20.51 3.11 58.54
C ARG A 45 21.18 2.10 57.60
N GLU A 46 22.08 1.28 58.15
CA GLU A 46 22.78 0.23 57.39
C GLU A 46 21.82 -0.84 56.85
N THR A 47 20.87 -1.29 57.68
CA THR A 47 19.87 -2.29 57.28
C THR A 47 18.96 -1.77 56.17
N HIS A 48 18.52 -0.52 56.26
CA HIS A 48 17.68 0.10 55.24
C HIS A 48 18.42 0.27 53.90
N LEU A 49 19.68 0.72 53.96
CA LEU A 49 20.52 0.86 52.77
C LEU A 49 20.76 -0.50 52.10
N TYR A 50 21.04 -1.54 52.89
CA TYR A 50 21.19 -2.90 52.39
C TYR A 50 19.93 -3.41 51.68
N MET A 51 18.75 -3.28 52.30
CA MET A 51 17.48 -3.69 51.69
C MET A 51 17.22 -2.97 50.37
N HIS A 52 17.51 -1.66 50.29
CA HIS A 52 17.37 -0.89 49.04
C HIS A 52 18.29 -1.38 47.93
N ILE A 53 19.56 -1.69 48.25
CA ILE A 53 20.50 -2.23 47.27
C ILE A 53 19.99 -3.57 46.73
N VAL A 54 19.51 -4.46 47.61
CA VAL A 54 18.94 -5.75 47.21
C VAL A 54 17.73 -5.54 46.28
N PHE A 55 16.80 -4.65 46.63
CA PHE A 55 15.66 -4.33 45.78
C PHE A 55 16.06 -3.75 44.42
N LEU A 56 17.07 -2.87 44.38
CA LEU A 56 17.56 -2.26 43.15
C LEU A 56 18.18 -3.31 42.22
N VAL A 57 18.94 -4.26 42.77
CA VAL A 57 19.51 -5.38 42.01
C VAL A 57 18.42 -6.27 41.43
N VAL A 58 17.43 -6.67 42.23
CA VAL A 58 16.29 -7.48 41.76
C VAL A 58 15.49 -6.74 40.69
N TYR A 59 15.24 -5.44 40.88
CA TYR A 59 14.55 -4.61 39.90
C TYR A 59 15.33 -4.49 38.59
N ALA A 60 16.65 -4.28 38.65
CA ALA A 60 17.51 -4.22 37.48
C ALA A 60 17.49 -5.54 36.69
N LEU A 61 17.54 -6.69 37.38
CA LEU A 61 17.44 -8.01 36.75
C LEU A 61 16.09 -8.21 36.06
N MET A 62 14.99 -7.83 36.72
CA MET A 62 13.64 -7.90 36.15
C MET A 62 13.52 -7.05 34.88
N MET A 63 14.04 -5.82 34.92
CA MET A 63 14.01 -4.91 33.76
C MET A 63 14.88 -5.42 32.62
N HIS A 64 16.06 -5.99 32.92
CA HIS A 64 16.91 -6.62 31.91
C HIS A 64 16.21 -7.79 31.22
N TRP A 65 15.54 -8.65 32.00
CA TRP A 65 14.79 -9.78 31.46
C TRP A 65 13.64 -9.34 30.56
N LEU A 66 12.89 -8.31 30.96
CA LEU A 66 11.79 -7.75 30.17
C LEU A 66 12.30 -7.13 28.86
N TYR A 67 13.40 -6.38 28.92
CA TYR A 67 14.05 -5.81 27.74
C TYR A 67 14.54 -6.90 26.77
N ALA A 68 15.18 -7.96 27.28
CA ALA A 68 15.65 -9.08 26.46
C ALA A 68 14.49 -9.82 25.77
N SER A 69 13.37 -10.01 26.48
CA SER A 69 12.13 -10.60 25.95
C SER A 69 11.53 -9.74 24.84
N SER A 70 11.38 -8.43 25.07
CA SER A 70 10.88 -7.48 24.05
C SER A 70 11.74 -7.49 22.78
N LYS A 71 13.07 -7.45 22.92
CA LYS A 71 13.99 -7.50 21.78
C LYS A 71 13.93 -8.83 21.01
N ARG A 72 13.54 -9.93 21.66
CA ARG A 72 13.31 -11.22 21.00
C ARG A 72 12.03 -11.19 20.17
N VAL A 73 10.94 -10.63 20.70
CA VAL A 73 9.66 -10.47 20.00
C VAL A 73 9.82 -9.59 18.76
N ASP A 74 10.46 -8.42 18.89
CA ASP A 74 10.70 -7.52 17.76
C ASP A 74 11.49 -8.17 16.63
N ARG A 75 12.52 -8.97 16.98
CA ARG A 75 13.32 -9.68 15.98
C ARG A 75 12.50 -10.69 15.19
N GLU A 76 11.61 -11.41 15.85
CA GLU A 76 10.76 -12.41 15.20
C GLU A 76 9.64 -11.75 14.38
N LEU A 77 9.08 -10.62 14.84
CA LEU A 77 8.17 -9.79 14.04
C LEU A 77 8.85 -9.30 12.75
N MET A 78 10.08 -8.78 12.87
CA MET A 78 10.82 -8.29 11.70
C MET A 78 11.19 -9.43 10.73
N ARG A 79 11.47 -10.63 11.25
CA ARG A 79 11.67 -11.83 10.41
C ARG A 79 10.39 -12.27 9.73
N MET A 80 9.26 -12.26 10.43
CA MET A 80 7.95 -12.55 9.84
C MET A 80 7.68 -11.57 8.70
N ALA A 81 7.89 -10.27 8.89
CA ALA A 81 7.72 -9.27 7.83
C ALA A 81 8.64 -9.52 6.62
N LYS A 82 9.90 -9.93 6.85
CA LYS A 82 10.86 -10.23 5.77
C LYS A 82 10.56 -11.53 5.03
N LEU A 83 10.07 -12.55 5.73
CA LEU A 83 9.83 -13.88 5.18
C LEU A 83 8.39 -14.09 4.72
N ALA A 84 7.49 -13.14 5.01
CA ALA A 84 6.11 -13.16 4.56
C ALA A 84 6.06 -13.32 3.03
N GLY A 85 5.44 -14.42 2.57
CA GLY A 85 5.33 -14.75 1.14
C GLY A 85 6.46 -15.62 0.58
N THR A 86 7.46 -16.00 1.38
CA THR A 86 8.52 -16.94 0.98
C THR A 86 8.23 -18.36 1.48
N SER A 87 8.71 -19.39 0.78
CA SER A 87 8.58 -20.79 1.20
C SER A 87 9.31 -21.13 2.51
N ALA A 88 10.24 -20.25 2.94
CA ALA A 88 10.98 -20.38 4.19
C ALA A 88 10.19 -19.92 5.44
N TYR A 89 8.96 -19.45 5.27
CA TYR A 89 8.13 -19.01 6.38
C TYR A 89 7.64 -20.19 7.24
N ASN A 90 7.97 -20.18 8.54
CA ASN A 90 7.50 -21.20 9.48
C ASN A 90 6.47 -20.63 10.47
N PRO A 91 5.16 -20.85 10.25
CA PRO A 91 4.10 -20.28 11.08
C PRO A 91 4.09 -20.84 12.52
N GLN A 92 4.50 -22.09 12.71
CA GLN A 92 4.51 -22.76 14.02
C GLN A 92 5.51 -22.13 14.98
N ARG A 93 6.64 -21.65 14.45
CA ARG A 93 7.67 -20.96 15.24
C ARG A 93 7.16 -19.60 15.74
N VAL A 94 6.47 -18.85 14.89
CA VAL A 94 5.88 -17.54 15.24
C VAL A 94 4.81 -17.70 16.32
N GLU A 95 3.97 -18.73 16.20
CA GLU A 95 2.97 -19.07 17.21
C GLU A 95 3.58 -19.42 18.56
N ARG A 96 4.67 -20.19 18.62
CA ARG A 96 5.34 -20.51 19.89
C ARG A 96 5.89 -19.28 20.62
N ILE A 97 6.35 -18.27 19.88
CA ILE A 97 7.01 -17.09 20.47
C ILE A 97 6.02 -15.98 20.80
N LEU A 98 5.03 -15.74 19.92
CA LEU A 98 4.05 -14.66 20.07
C LEU A 98 2.71 -15.16 20.64
N GLY A 99 2.53 -16.47 20.82
CA GLY A 99 1.32 -17.08 21.36
C GLY A 99 0.09 -16.77 20.50
N GLN A 100 -0.98 -16.31 21.16
CA GLN A 100 -2.25 -15.98 20.50
C GLN A 100 -2.13 -14.85 19.47
N PHE A 101 -1.26 -13.86 19.71
CA PHE A 101 -1.02 -12.79 18.75
C PHE A 101 -0.34 -13.32 17.48
N GLY A 102 0.58 -14.30 17.63
CA GLY A 102 1.19 -15.00 16.50
C GLY A 102 0.18 -15.76 15.64
N ARG A 103 -0.82 -16.41 16.26
CA ARG A 103 -1.93 -17.06 15.53
C ARG A 103 -2.74 -16.07 14.70
N HIS A 104 -3.19 -14.97 15.31
CA HIS A 104 -3.96 -13.95 14.57
C HIS A 104 -3.16 -13.34 13.41
N LEU A 105 -1.86 -13.10 13.60
CA LEU A 105 -0.99 -12.63 12.53
C LEU A 105 -0.86 -13.66 11.39
N ASN A 106 -0.74 -14.95 11.72
CA ASN A 106 -0.73 -16.03 10.73
C ASN A 106 -2.04 -16.07 9.93
N ASP A 107 -3.19 -15.94 10.60
CA ASP A 107 -4.50 -15.95 9.94
C ASP A 107 -4.64 -14.77 8.98
N ILE A 108 -4.24 -13.56 9.41
CA ILE A 108 -4.26 -12.35 8.57
C ILE A 108 -3.34 -12.54 7.35
N LEU A 109 -2.14 -13.09 7.55
CA LEU A 109 -1.21 -13.36 6.45
C LEU A 109 -1.80 -14.37 5.46
N ALA A 110 -2.40 -15.46 5.95
CA ALA A 110 -3.04 -16.47 5.12
C ALA A 110 -4.19 -15.89 4.30
N GLN A 111 -5.07 -15.10 4.92
CA GLN A 111 -6.16 -14.40 4.22
C GLN A 111 -5.62 -13.44 3.16
N THR A 112 -4.56 -12.69 3.46
CA THR A 112 -3.95 -11.75 2.52
C THR A 112 -3.37 -12.48 1.30
N LEU A 113 -2.70 -13.62 1.51
CA LEU A 113 -2.17 -14.45 0.42
C LEU A 113 -3.29 -15.01 -0.46
N GLN A 114 -4.35 -15.56 0.15
CA GLN A 114 -5.51 -16.04 -0.60
C GLN A 114 -6.19 -14.94 -1.41
N LEU A 115 -6.29 -13.73 -0.84
CA LEU A 115 -6.93 -12.59 -1.51
C LEU A 115 -6.07 -12.08 -2.68
N SER A 116 -4.75 -12.08 -2.51
CA SER A 116 -3.79 -11.79 -3.58
C SER A 116 -3.88 -12.81 -4.73
N GLU A 117 -3.94 -14.10 -4.40
CA GLU A 117 -4.09 -15.18 -5.38
C GLU A 117 -5.41 -15.05 -6.18
N LYS A 118 -6.53 -14.84 -5.48
CA LYS A 118 -7.83 -14.60 -6.13
C LYS A 118 -7.80 -13.38 -7.05
N ARG A 119 -7.16 -12.27 -6.63
CA ARG A 119 -6.99 -11.09 -7.48
C ARG A 119 -6.15 -11.41 -8.71
N ARG A 120 -5.04 -12.13 -8.55
CA ARG A 120 -4.18 -12.54 -9.67
C ARG A 120 -4.93 -13.41 -10.67
N LEU A 121 -5.70 -14.38 -10.20
CA LEU A 121 -6.55 -15.23 -11.05
C LEU A 121 -7.61 -14.40 -11.79
N LYS A 122 -8.27 -13.47 -11.09
CA LYS A 122 -9.25 -12.57 -11.71
C LYS A 122 -8.62 -11.69 -12.81
N ILE A 123 -7.46 -11.10 -12.53
CA ILE A 123 -6.71 -10.30 -13.52
C ILE A 123 -6.32 -11.17 -14.71
N GLY A 124 -5.83 -12.40 -14.48
CA GLY A 124 -5.50 -13.34 -15.53
C GLY A 124 -6.70 -13.69 -16.41
N ALA A 125 -7.85 -14.01 -15.80
CA ALA A 125 -9.08 -14.31 -16.52
C ALA A 125 -9.60 -13.09 -17.31
N GLN A 126 -9.54 -11.89 -16.73
CA GLN A 126 -9.91 -10.65 -17.41
C GLN A 126 -8.99 -10.35 -18.59
N LYS A 127 -7.68 -10.61 -18.45
CA LYS A 127 -6.74 -10.46 -19.56
C LYS A 127 -7.08 -11.41 -20.71
N VAL A 128 -7.33 -12.68 -20.43
CA VAL A 128 -7.75 -13.66 -21.46
C VAL A 128 -9.04 -13.21 -22.14
N LEU A 129 -10.03 -12.75 -21.38
CA LEU A 129 -11.27 -12.24 -21.97
C LEU A 129 -11.02 -11.02 -22.86
N PHE A 130 -10.15 -10.10 -22.44
CA PHE A 130 -9.79 -8.92 -23.21
C PHE A 130 -9.06 -9.28 -24.50
N ASP A 131 -8.12 -10.23 -24.45
CA ASP A 131 -7.40 -10.74 -25.62
C ASP A 131 -8.39 -11.38 -26.61
N VAL A 132 -9.34 -12.19 -26.14
CA VAL A 132 -10.40 -12.78 -26.98
C VAL A 132 -11.31 -11.70 -27.57
N MET A 133 -11.72 -10.70 -26.77
CA MET A 133 -12.53 -9.60 -27.28
C MET A 133 -11.80 -8.83 -28.37
N GLN A 134 -10.49 -8.56 -28.23
CA GLN A 134 -9.70 -7.91 -29.27
C GLN A 134 -9.62 -8.72 -30.56
N GLU A 135 -9.52 -10.05 -30.47
CA GLU A 135 -9.52 -10.93 -31.64
C GLU A 135 -10.87 -10.95 -32.36
N MET A 136 -11.98 -10.87 -31.62
CA MET A 136 -13.35 -10.89 -32.14
C MET A 136 -13.86 -9.52 -32.60
N VAL A 137 -13.13 -8.43 -32.34
CA VAL A 137 -13.50 -7.08 -32.80
C VAL A 137 -13.27 -7.00 -34.31
N GLU A 138 -14.39 -7.04 -35.06
CA GLU A 138 -14.42 -6.86 -36.51
C GLU A 138 -13.89 -5.49 -37.01
N PRO A 139 -14.05 -4.36 -36.31
CA PRO A 139 -13.47 -3.10 -36.78
C PRO A 139 -11.97 -2.97 -36.54
N PHE A 140 -11.36 -2.05 -37.30
CA PHE A 140 -10.04 -1.51 -36.97
C PHE A 140 -10.11 -0.80 -35.61
N LEU A 141 -9.36 -1.31 -34.63
CA LEU A 141 -9.25 -0.74 -33.29
C LEU A 141 -7.81 -0.83 -32.81
N VAL A 142 -7.25 0.30 -32.38
CA VAL A 142 -5.97 0.35 -31.67
C VAL A 142 -6.17 1.07 -30.34
N ILE A 143 -5.66 0.48 -29.27
CA ILE A 143 -5.73 1.02 -27.91
C ILE A 143 -4.35 1.53 -27.55
N VAL A 144 -4.24 2.82 -27.25
CA VAL A 144 -2.98 3.45 -26.83
C VAL A 144 -3.09 4.04 -25.43
N ASP A 145 -1.97 4.10 -24.72
CA ASP A 145 -1.82 4.90 -23.50
C ASP A 145 -1.92 6.41 -23.83
N ALA A 146 -2.09 7.26 -22.81
CA ALA A 146 -2.03 8.71 -22.94
C ALA A 146 -0.76 9.18 -23.66
N GLY A 147 0.36 8.47 -23.47
CA GLY A 147 1.62 8.73 -24.15
C GLY A 147 1.72 8.22 -25.59
N GLY A 148 0.71 7.52 -26.13
CA GLY A 148 0.71 7.00 -27.51
C GLY A 148 1.37 5.65 -27.71
N ILE A 149 1.69 4.95 -26.60
CA ILE A 149 2.21 3.59 -26.63
C ILE A 149 1.05 2.62 -26.87
N VAL A 150 1.20 1.71 -27.84
CA VAL A 150 0.21 0.68 -28.15
C VAL A 150 0.11 -0.32 -27.00
N LEU A 151 -1.09 -0.49 -26.47
CA LEU A 151 -1.42 -1.43 -25.40
C LEU A 151 -2.13 -2.67 -25.93
N GLY A 152 -2.86 -2.53 -27.03
CA GLY A 152 -3.59 -3.61 -27.67
C GLY A 152 -4.18 -3.17 -29.01
N HIS A 153 -4.59 -4.14 -29.82
CA HIS A 153 -5.11 -3.89 -31.16
C HIS A 153 -6.04 -5.02 -31.60
N SER A 154 -6.98 -4.73 -32.51
CA SER A 154 -7.79 -5.77 -33.14
C SER A 154 -6.98 -6.59 -34.16
N SER A 155 -7.53 -7.73 -34.55
CA SER A 155 -6.99 -8.58 -35.63
C SER A 155 -6.91 -7.80 -36.95
N VAL A 156 -7.97 -7.05 -37.29
CA VAL A 156 -8.04 -6.21 -38.49
C VAL A 156 -6.99 -5.09 -38.49
N ALA A 157 -6.75 -4.47 -37.33
CA ALA A 157 -5.69 -3.48 -37.21
C ALA A 157 -4.29 -4.07 -37.47
N ARG A 158 -4.04 -5.30 -37.00
CA ARG A 158 -2.78 -6.02 -37.26
C ARG A 158 -2.63 -6.40 -38.72
N GLU A 159 -3.70 -6.81 -39.39
CA GLU A 159 -3.66 -7.15 -40.82
C GLU A 159 -3.34 -5.92 -41.68
N ARG A 160 -3.92 -4.76 -41.35
CA ARG A 160 -3.72 -3.52 -42.12
C ARG A 160 -2.38 -2.86 -41.88
N LEU A 161 -1.93 -2.79 -40.63
CA LEU A 161 -0.65 -2.15 -40.24
C LEU A 161 0.53 -3.13 -40.23
N GLY A 162 0.28 -4.43 -40.42
CA GLY A 162 1.29 -5.47 -40.51
C GLY A 162 2.02 -5.77 -39.20
N LEU A 163 3.22 -6.36 -39.33
CA LEU A 163 4.06 -6.82 -38.21
C LEU A 163 4.62 -5.69 -37.33
N GLU A 164 4.47 -4.44 -37.77
CA GLU A 164 4.96 -3.28 -37.03
C GLU A 164 4.09 -2.95 -35.82
N LEU A 165 2.82 -3.35 -35.85
CA LEU A 165 1.86 -3.19 -34.75
C LEU A 165 2.11 -4.23 -33.66
N GLN A 166 2.86 -3.85 -32.62
CA GLN A 166 3.13 -4.66 -31.44
C GLN A 166 2.90 -3.84 -30.17
N ALA A 167 2.45 -4.50 -29.10
CA ALA A 167 2.32 -3.89 -27.79
C ALA A 167 3.67 -3.33 -27.32
N GLY A 168 3.66 -2.12 -26.77
CA GLY A 168 4.85 -1.41 -26.28
C GLY A 168 5.53 -0.50 -27.31
N LYS A 169 5.12 -0.53 -28.58
CA LYS A 169 5.62 0.42 -29.60
C LYS A 169 4.82 1.72 -29.62
N TYR A 170 5.43 2.77 -30.13
CA TYR A 170 4.78 4.06 -30.31
C TYR A 170 3.90 4.06 -31.57
N LEU A 171 2.64 4.47 -31.44
CA LEU A 171 1.73 4.46 -32.60
C LEU A 171 2.16 5.48 -33.67
N GLY A 172 2.74 6.62 -33.27
CA GLY A 172 3.24 7.64 -34.19
C GLY A 172 4.42 7.19 -35.07
N ASP A 173 5.12 6.12 -34.68
CA ASP A 173 6.19 5.54 -35.51
C ASP A 173 5.62 4.65 -36.63
N ILE A 174 4.38 4.18 -36.47
CA ILE A 174 3.67 3.29 -37.41
C ILE A 174 2.75 4.12 -38.31
N ILE A 175 2.07 5.12 -37.74
CA ILE A 175 1.17 6.04 -38.45
C ILE A 175 1.76 7.43 -38.35
N SER A 176 2.40 7.88 -39.44
CA SER A 176 3.12 9.15 -39.53
C SER A 176 2.27 10.37 -39.18
N ASP A 177 0.96 10.31 -39.46
CA ASP A 177 0.02 11.40 -39.22
C ASP A 177 -0.43 11.47 -37.74
N PHE A 178 -0.05 10.48 -36.91
CA PHE A 178 -0.49 10.35 -35.53
C PHE A 178 0.43 11.08 -34.55
N GLU A 179 0.15 12.36 -34.31
CA GLU A 179 0.90 13.19 -33.36
C GLU A 179 0.32 13.16 -31.93
N VAL A 180 1.06 12.56 -30.99
CA VAL A 180 0.61 12.44 -29.58
C VAL A 180 0.35 13.77 -28.91
N LYS A 181 1.22 14.75 -29.14
CA LYS A 181 1.09 16.09 -28.55
C LYS A 181 -0.24 16.75 -28.96
N ARG A 182 -0.74 16.44 -30.15
CA ARG A 182 -1.94 17.04 -30.72
C ARG A 182 -3.20 16.53 -30.03
N TYR A 183 -3.35 15.22 -29.84
CA TYR A 183 -4.55 14.71 -29.17
C TYR A 183 -4.52 14.92 -27.65
N VAL A 184 -3.35 14.86 -27.00
CA VAL A 184 -3.27 15.14 -25.54
C VAL A 184 -3.65 16.59 -25.26
N ALA A 185 -3.17 17.54 -26.06
CA ALA A 185 -3.56 18.94 -25.95
C ALA A 185 -5.06 19.14 -26.22
N TYR A 186 -5.61 18.47 -27.24
CA TYR A 186 -7.04 18.54 -27.54
C TYR A 186 -7.87 17.97 -26.38
N PHE A 187 -7.58 16.76 -25.90
CA PHE A 187 -8.34 16.14 -24.81
C PHE A 187 -8.19 16.83 -23.45
N SER A 188 -7.12 17.62 -23.26
CA SER A 188 -6.98 18.47 -22.08
C SER A 188 -7.94 19.67 -22.06
N THR A 189 -8.42 20.09 -23.23
CA THR A 189 -9.30 21.27 -23.38
C THR A 189 -10.73 20.90 -23.77
N GLN A 190 -10.90 19.83 -24.55
CA GLN A 190 -12.17 19.33 -25.05
C GLN A 190 -12.29 17.85 -24.72
N SER A 191 -13.38 17.44 -24.07
CA SER A 191 -13.56 16.07 -23.59
C SER A 191 -14.01 15.06 -24.65
N ASP A 192 -14.14 15.50 -25.89
CA ASP A 192 -14.91 14.81 -26.92
C ASP A 192 -13.98 14.11 -27.91
N THR A 193 -14.53 13.56 -29.00
CA THR A 193 -13.78 12.80 -30.00
C THR A 193 -12.93 13.70 -30.88
N LEU A 194 -11.81 13.17 -31.37
CA LEU A 194 -10.90 13.87 -32.29
C LEU A 194 -10.74 13.07 -33.58
N SER A 195 -11.09 13.65 -34.73
CA SER A 195 -10.72 13.09 -36.03
C SER A 195 -9.29 13.51 -36.39
N LEU A 196 -8.48 12.54 -36.81
CA LEU A 196 -7.06 12.67 -37.12
C LEU A 196 -6.77 11.89 -38.40
N GLY A 197 -6.88 12.56 -39.54
CA GLY A 197 -6.82 11.92 -40.85
C GLY A 197 -7.97 10.91 -41.01
N ASP A 198 -7.63 9.68 -41.43
CA ASP A 198 -8.60 8.59 -41.62
C ASP A 198 -9.09 7.94 -40.31
N TYR A 199 -8.62 8.43 -39.16
CA TYR A 199 -8.86 7.83 -37.85
C TYR A 199 -9.65 8.76 -36.93
N ARG A 200 -10.48 8.18 -36.07
CA ARG A 200 -11.17 8.87 -34.99
C ARG A 200 -10.69 8.35 -33.63
N CYS A 201 -10.30 9.29 -32.77
CA CYS A 201 -9.74 9.05 -31.46
C CYS A 201 -10.78 9.32 -30.36
N TYR A 202 -10.94 8.38 -29.43
CA TYR A 202 -11.87 8.45 -28.32
C TYR A 202 -11.11 8.33 -26.99
N PRO A 203 -11.13 9.36 -26.13
CA PRO A 203 -10.44 9.32 -24.85
C PRO A 203 -11.23 8.51 -23.81
N VAL A 204 -10.54 7.67 -23.05
CA VAL A 204 -11.06 6.95 -21.89
C VAL A 204 -10.45 7.55 -20.63
N TYR A 205 -11.29 8.09 -19.77
CA TYR A 205 -10.87 8.72 -18.53
C TYR A 205 -11.01 7.75 -17.34
N ASP A 206 -10.05 7.80 -16.42
CA ASP A 206 -10.17 7.18 -15.10
C ASP A 206 -11.16 7.94 -14.20
N GLU A 207 -11.50 7.36 -13.04
CA GLU A 207 -12.27 8.00 -11.96
C GLU A 207 -11.68 9.36 -11.55
N SER A 208 -10.35 9.50 -11.64
CA SER A 208 -9.62 10.74 -11.35
C SER A 208 -9.75 11.80 -12.46
N GLY A 209 -10.38 11.46 -13.59
CA GLY A 209 -10.50 12.32 -14.75
C GLY A 209 -9.21 12.45 -15.56
N VAL A 210 -8.19 11.63 -15.32
CA VAL A 210 -6.98 11.60 -16.16
C VAL A 210 -7.26 10.67 -17.35
N ILE A 211 -6.77 11.03 -18.54
CA ILE A 211 -6.84 10.15 -19.71
C ILE A 211 -5.99 8.92 -19.40
N HIS A 212 -6.64 7.76 -19.36
CA HIS A 212 -5.97 6.51 -19.07
C HIS A 212 -5.65 5.76 -20.37
N TYR A 213 -6.54 5.81 -21.36
CA TYR A 213 -6.34 5.19 -22.67
C TYR A 213 -7.01 6.03 -23.76
N VAL A 214 -6.61 5.84 -25.02
CA VAL A 214 -7.27 6.39 -26.20
C VAL A 214 -7.56 5.25 -27.17
N PHE A 215 -8.80 5.17 -27.64
CA PHE A 215 -9.19 4.25 -28.72
C PHE A 215 -9.07 4.96 -30.06
N VAL A 216 -8.38 4.34 -31.00
CA VAL A 216 -8.21 4.81 -32.37
C VAL A 216 -8.97 3.85 -33.28
N MET A 217 -9.98 4.37 -33.99
CA MET A 217 -10.87 3.62 -34.87
C MET A 217 -10.94 4.28 -36.25
N ASP A 218 -11.33 3.56 -37.30
CA ASP A 218 -11.53 4.16 -38.63
C ASP A 218 -12.68 5.19 -38.62
N GLU A 219 -12.52 6.31 -39.33
CA GLU A 219 -13.51 7.40 -39.38
C GLU A 219 -14.85 6.98 -40.01
N GLY A 220 -14.81 6.00 -40.94
CA GLY A 220 -15.97 5.44 -41.60
C GLY A 220 -16.71 4.36 -40.79
N TYR A 221 -16.17 3.92 -39.65
CA TYR A 221 -16.85 2.92 -38.82
C TYR A 221 -17.95 3.60 -38.01
N ASN A 222 -19.19 3.37 -38.45
CA ASN A 222 -20.38 3.79 -37.72
C ASN A 222 -20.55 2.84 -36.53
N VAL A 223 -19.87 3.15 -35.42
CA VAL A 223 -20.07 2.47 -34.15
C VAL A 223 -21.58 2.49 -33.91
N GLN A 224 -22.22 1.32 -33.95
CA GLN A 224 -23.68 1.21 -33.80
C GLN A 224 -24.14 2.14 -32.68
N GLU A 225 -25.21 2.89 -32.90
CA GLU A 225 -25.68 3.98 -32.02
C GLU A 225 -25.74 3.58 -30.53
N HIS A 226 -25.91 2.29 -30.22
CA HIS A 226 -25.88 1.71 -28.88
C HIS A 226 -24.48 1.62 -28.24
N VAL A 227 -23.44 1.32 -29.01
CA VAL A 227 -22.05 1.28 -28.54
C VAL A 227 -21.51 2.70 -28.42
N GLN A 228 -21.85 3.60 -29.35
CA GLN A 228 -21.55 5.03 -29.26
C GLN A 228 -22.21 5.63 -28.01
N LYS A 229 -23.51 5.38 -27.79
CA LYS A 229 -24.21 5.75 -26.56
C LYS A 229 -23.57 5.14 -25.32
N SER A 230 -23.04 3.91 -25.37
CA SER A 230 -22.38 3.28 -24.21
C SER A 230 -21.03 3.93 -23.88
N PHE A 231 -20.23 4.28 -24.89
CA PHE A 231 -19.00 5.03 -24.72
C PHE A 231 -19.27 6.46 -24.24
N ASP A 232 -20.26 7.13 -24.84
CA ASP A 232 -20.70 8.47 -24.45
C ASP A 232 -21.30 8.48 -23.05
N HIS A 233 -22.03 7.44 -22.64
CA HIS A 233 -22.57 7.30 -21.29
C HIS A 233 -21.47 6.98 -20.27
N GLY A 234 -20.44 6.20 -20.65
CA GLY A 234 -19.23 6.00 -19.85
C GLY A 234 -18.44 7.31 -19.64
N ALA A 235 -18.27 8.09 -20.70
CA ALA A 235 -17.62 9.40 -20.68
C ALA A 235 -18.45 10.47 -19.95
N GLN A 236 -19.78 10.44 -20.05
CA GLN A 236 -20.68 11.32 -19.30
C GLN A 236 -20.72 10.97 -17.82
N LYS A 237 -20.70 9.69 -17.44
CA LYS A 237 -20.72 9.26 -16.04
C LYS A 237 -19.45 9.67 -15.30
N SER A 238 -18.29 9.69 -15.97
CA SER A 238 -17.07 10.28 -15.41
C SER A 238 -17.12 11.82 -15.36
N LYS A 239 -17.75 12.47 -16.34
CA LYS A 239 -18.00 13.93 -16.36
C LYS A 239 -18.91 14.40 -15.21
N ILE A 240 -20.02 13.71 -14.97
CA ILE A 240 -20.97 14.05 -13.89
C ILE A 240 -20.29 13.90 -12.52
N ARG A 241 -19.45 12.87 -12.35
CA ARG A 241 -18.71 12.65 -11.10
C ARG A 241 -17.63 13.72 -10.83
N ARG A 242 -17.03 14.32 -11.88
CA ARG A 242 -16.14 15.50 -11.73
C ARG A 242 -16.86 16.71 -11.14
N THR A 243 -18.12 16.96 -11.54
CA THR A 243 -18.90 18.07 -10.99
C THR A 243 -19.11 17.87 -9.48
N PHE A 244 -19.50 16.66 -9.07
CA PHE A 244 -19.69 16.31 -7.66
C PHE A 244 -18.39 16.43 -6.83
N LEU A 245 -17.25 15.92 -7.32
CA LEU A 245 -15.96 16.01 -6.60
C LEU A 245 -15.37 17.43 -6.55
N SER A 246 -15.72 18.30 -7.50
CA SER A 246 -15.32 19.71 -7.49
C SER A 246 -16.16 20.56 -6.53
N GLU A 247 -17.41 20.17 -6.27
CA GLU A 247 -18.30 20.80 -5.31
C GLU A 247 -18.03 20.35 -3.87
N GLU A 248 -17.62 19.09 -3.68
CA GLU A 248 -17.26 18.55 -2.35
C GLU A 248 -15.95 19.14 -1.79
N ASN A 249 -15.07 19.66 -2.64
CA ASN A 249 -13.86 20.41 -2.24
C ASN A 249 -14.10 21.92 -2.01
N ARG A 250 -15.35 22.39 -2.07
CA ARG A 250 -15.74 23.78 -1.77
C ARG A 250 -16.44 23.96 -0.42
N PHE A 251 -16.51 22.90 0.40
CA PHE A 251 -17.00 22.93 1.78
C PHE A 251 -15.89 22.61 2.78
#